data_AF-A0A835L2N0-F1
#
_entry.id   AF-A0A835L2N0-F1
#
_cell.length_a   1.000
_cell.length_b   1.000
_cell.length_c   1.000
_cell.angle_alpha   90.00
_cell.angle_beta   90.00
_cell.angle_gamma   90.00
#
_symmetry.space_group_name_H-M   'P 1'
#
loop_
_entity.id
_entity.type
_entity.pdbx_description
1 polymer ?
#
loop_
_entity_poly.entity_id
_entity_poly.type
_entity_poly.pdbx_seq_one_letter_code
_entity_poly.pdbx_strand_id
1 'polypeptide(L)'
;MNNLVSRVAAKQCLSLRAVARVSSRSFVSKIEDASTHTGQKWESDDYRLARFMNAPKQVNPNWAVNLIAEVPPKQVTERVVWCDGGSGPEGHPRVFINLDKPGDHSCGYCGLRFVKKDGH
;
A
#
# COMPACT_ATOMS: atom_id res chain seq x y z
N MET A 1 29.87 -21.97 -88.74
CA MET A 1 28.58 -21.41 -89.19
C MET A 1 27.87 -20.89 -87.96
N ASN A 2 27.55 -19.60 -87.98
CA ASN A 2 26.90 -18.86 -86.89
C ASN A 2 25.64 -19.56 -86.41
N ASN A 3 25.35 -19.50 -85.10
CA ASN A 3 23.96 -19.40 -84.66
C ASN A 3 23.81 -18.60 -83.37
N LEU A 4 23.05 -17.53 -83.55
CA LEU A 4 22.55 -16.56 -82.60
C LEU A 4 21.45 -17.23 -81.76
N VAL A 5 21.51 -17.19 -80.43
CA VAL A 5 20.33 -17.50 -79.59
C VAL A 5 20.22 -16.48 -78.46
N SER A 6 18.98 -16.03 -78.29
CA SER A 6 18.52 -14.79 -77.67
C SER A 6 18.70 -14.71 -76.16
N ARG A 7 18.88 -13.50 -75.64
CA ARG A 7 18.81 -13.17 -74.21
C ARG A 7 17.39 -13.33 -73.72
N VAL A 8 17.16 -14.20 -72.74
CA VAL A 8 15.95 -14.20 -71.90
C VAL A 8 16.36 -13.77 -70.49
N ALA A 9 15.92 -12.59 -70.08
CA ALA A 9 16.11 -12.09 -68.72
C ALA A 9 15.24 -12.90 -67.76
N ALA A 10 15.85 -13.79 -66.98
CA ALA A 10 15.19 -14.47 -65.89
C ALA A 10 14.91 -13.46 -64.77
N LYS A 11 13.64 -13.12 -64.55
CA LYS A 11 13.20 -12.34 -63.38
C LYS A 11 13.42 -13.22 -62.14
N GLN A 12 14.48 -12.95 -61.38
CA GLN A 12 14.65 -13.53 -60.05
C GLN A 12 13.52 -13.02 -59.14
N CYS A 13 12.56 -13.90 -58.84
CA CYS A 13 11.59 -13.66 -57.77
C CYS A 13 12.28 -13.96 -56.44
N LEU A 14 12.80 -12.92 -55.78
CA LEU A 14 13.25 -13.01 -54.40
C LEU A 14 12.02 -13.22 -53.51
N SER A 15 11.72 -14.48 -53.20
CA SER A 15 10.78 -14.84 -52.13
C SER A 15 11.43 -14.45 -50.79
N LEU A 16 11.21 -13.21 -50.36
CA LEU A 16 11.48 -12.79 -49.00
C LEU A 16 10.48 -13.53 -48.10
N ARG A 17 10.91 -14.64 -47.51
CA ARG A 17 10.22 -15.22 -46.36
C ARG A 17 10.34 -14.22 -45.21
N ALA A 18 9.32 -13.38 -45.06
CA ALA A 18 9.19 -12.52 -43.89
C ALA A 18 9.05 -13.43 -42.67
N VAL A 19 10.15 -13.60 -41.92
CA VAL A 19 10.10 -14.20 -40.59
C VAL A 19 9.41 -13.16 -39.71
N ALA A 20 8.10 -13.30 -39.54
CA ALA A 20 7.36 -12.52 -38.57
C ALA A 20 8.01 -12.77 -37.20
N ARG A 21 8.73 -11.77 -36.67
CA ARG A 21 9.18 -11.78 -35.29
C ARG A 21 7.93 -11.80 -34.42
N VAL A 22 7.52 -12.99 -33.99
CA VAL A 22 6.54 -13.14 -32.91
C VAL A 22 7.22 -12.57 -31.67
N SER A 23 6.94 -11.30 -31.38
CA SER A 23 7.26 -10.74 -30.08
C SER A 23 6.32 -11.43 -29.09
N SER A 24 6.78 -12.56 -28.56
CA SER A 24 6.12 -13.22 -27.43
C SER A 24 6.28 -12.29 -26.24
N ARG A 25 5.36 -11.32 -26.12
CA ARG A 25 5.16 -10.60 -24.87
C ARG A 25 4.62 -11.62 -23.89
N SER A 26 5.51 -12.23 -23.11
CA SER A 26 5.14 -13.00 -21.94
C SER A 26 4.42 -12.04 -21.00
N PHE A 27 3.08 -12.07 -21.03
CA PHE A 27 2.25 -11.35 -20.08
C PHE A 27 2.40 -12.07 -18.73
N VAL A 28 3.51 -11.86 -18.04
CA VAL A 28 3.64 -12.26 -16.64
C VAL A 28 2.80 -11.26 -15.86
N SER A 29 1.63 -11.70 -15.40
CA SER A 29 0.84 -10.94 -14.44
C SER A 29 1.69 -10.72 -13.19
N LYS A 30 2.14 -9.49 -12.97
CA LYS A 30 2.83 -9.11 -11.74
C LYS A 30 1.89 -9.39 -10.57
N ILE A 31 2.41 -10.08 -9.55
CA ILE A 31 1.69 -10.32 -8.30
C ILE A 31 1.91 -9.07 -7.45
N GLU A 32 0.84 -8.34 -7.17
CA GLU A 32 0.86 -7.18 -6.28
C GLU A 32 0.72 -7.65 -4.83
N ASP A 33 1.66 -7.25 -3.96
CA ASP A 33 1.64 -7.58 -2.54
C ASP A 33 0.75 -6.62 -1.75
N ALA A 34 -0.04 -7.17 -0.81
CA ALA A 34 -0.86 -6.36 0.07
C ALA A 34 0.01 -5.65 1.12
N SER A 35 -0.10 -4.32 1.20
CA SER A 35 0.60 -3.52 2.20
C SER A 35 0.06 -3.80 3.61
N THR A 36 0.97 -3.95 4.58
CA THR A 36 0.59 -3.99 6.00
C THR A 36 0.22 -2.59 6.50
N HIS A 37 -0.39 -2.52 7.69
CA HIS A 37 -0.68 -1.25 8.37
C HIS A 37 0.59 -0.44 8.73
N THR A 38 1.77 -1.06 8.67
CA THR A 38 3.07 -0.39 8.81
C THR A 38 3.66 0.10 7.49
N GLY A 39 3.00 -0.18 6.35
CA GLY A 39 3.46 0.20 5.01
C GLY A 39 4.37 -0.84 4.33
N GLN A 40 4.60 -2.00 4.94
CA GLN A 40 5.45 -3.05 4.35
C GLN A 40 4.73 -3.74 3.20
N LYS A 41 5.39 -3.77 2.04
CA LYS A 41 5.04 -4.60 0.88
C LYS A 41 6.32 -5.07 0.17
N TRP A 42 6.27 -6.21 -0.50
CA TRP A 42 7.34 -6.66 -1.39
C TRP A 42 7.15 -6.09 -2.80
N GLU A 43 8.25 -5.93 -3.53
CA GLU A 43 8.19 -5.62 -4.96
C GLU A 43 7.69 -6.84 -5.75
N SER A 44 7.07 -6.58 -6.91
CA SER A 44 6.41 -7.62 -7.72
C SER A 44 7.34 -8.73 -8.22
N ASP A 45 8.64 -8.46 -8.32
CA ASP A 45 9.70 -9.36 -8.77
C ASP A 45 10.51 -9.98 -7.60
N ASP A 46 10.13 -9.70 -6.36
CA ASP A 46 10.82 -10.22 -5.18
C ASP A 46 10.54 -11.72 -4.99
N TYR A 47 11.62 -12.53 -5.02
CA TYR A 47 11.54 -13.98 -4.84
C TYR A 47 10.87 -14.40 -3.52
N ARG A 48 10.85 -13.52 -2.51
CA ARG A 48 10.25 -13.79 -1.20
C ARG A 48 8.73 -13.96 -1.26
N LEU A 49 8.08 -13.46 -2.33
CA LEU A 49 6.64 -13.64 -2.57
C LEU A 49 6.24 -15.09 -2.83
N ALA A 50 7.19 -15.96 -3.20
CA ALA A 50 6.97 -17.39 -3.38
C ALA A 50 6.30 -18.06 -2.15
N ARG A 51 6.51 -17.54 -0.94
CA ARG A 51 5.90 -18.07 0.29
C ARG A 51 4.37 -17.97 0.32
N PHE A 52 3.78 -17.06 -0.46
CA PHE A 52 2.34 -16.79 -0.48
C PHE A 52 1.63 -17.38 -1.70
N MET A 53 2.30 -18.24 -2.49
CA MET A 53 1.68 -18.85 -3.68
C MET A 53 0.55 -19.83 -3.32
N ASN A 54 0.68 -20.53 -2.19
CA ASN A 54 -0.30 -21.54 -1.77
C ASN A 54 -1.33 -21.01 -0.76
N ALA A 55 -1.06 -19.86 -0.14
CA ALA A 55 -1.93 -19.25 0.87
C ALA A 55 -1.78 -17.72 0.86
N PRO A 56 -2.87 -16.96 0.97
CA PRO A 56 -2.83 -15.51 0.90
C PRO A 56 -2.15 -14.91 2.13
N LYS A 57 -1.41 -13.81 1.91
CA LYS A 57 -0.85 -12.98 2.99
C LYS A 57 -1.99 -12.41 3.83
N GLN A 58 -1.99 -12.72 5.12
CA GLN A 58 -3.00 -12.22 6.06
C GLN A 58 -2.62 -10.80 6.49
N VAL A 59 -3.48 -9.85 6.14
CA VAL A 59 -3.37 -8.45 6.58
C VAL A 59 -4.68 -8.02 7.22
N ASN A 60 -4.59 -7.25 8.30
CA ASN A 60 -5.78 -6.69 8.93
C ASN A 60 -6.28 -5.48 8.12
N PRO A 61 -7.54 -5.47 7.62
CA PRO A 61 -8.11 -4.31 6.94
C PRO A 61 -8.42 -3.15 7.89
N ASN A 62 -8.63 -3.41 9.18
CA ASN A 62 -9.02 -2.40 10.16
C ASN A 62 -7.79 -1.75 10.78
N TRP A 63 -7.37 -0.61 10.25
CA TRP A 63 -6.17 0.08 10.68
C TRP A 63 -6.46 1.02 11.85
N ALA A 64 -5.81 0.79 13.00
CA ALA A 64 -6.04 1.57 14.21
C ALA A 64 -5.81 3.08 14.04
N VAL A 65 -4.89 3.48 13.15
CA VAL A 65 -4.62 4.89 12.82
C VAL A 65 -5.83 5.60 12.21
N ASN A 66 -6.62 4.90 11.39
CA ASN A 66 -7.84 5.47 10.79
C ASN A 66 -8.95 5.54 11.83
N LEU A 67 -9.13 4.46 12.59
CA LEU A 67 -10.17 4.36 13.61
C LEU A 67 -10.01 5.42 14.71
N ILE A 68 -8.77 5.71 15.15
CA ILE A 68 -8.56 6.73 16.19
C ILE A 68 -8.71 8.16 15.65
N ALA A 69 -8.45 8.38 14.36
CA ALA A 69 -8.66 9.67 13.71
C ALA A 69 -10.16 9.99 13.57
N GLU A 70 -11.00 8.97 13.37
CA GLU A 70 -12.46 9.08 13.33
C GLU A 70 -13.06 9.53 14.67
N VAL A 71 -12.43 9.19 15.80
CA VAL A 71 -12.92 9.58 17.13
C VAL A 71 -12.64 11.06 17.40
N PRO A 72 -13.66 11.90 17.67
CA PRO A 72 -13.46 13.33 17.90
C PRO A 72 -12.76 13.62 19.24
N PRO A 73 -11.98 14.71 19.35
CA PRO A 73 -11.39 15.12 20.61
C PRO A 73 -12.44 15.46 21.67
N LYS A 74 -12.24 14.98 22.90
CA LYS A 74 -13.10 15.26 24.05
C LYS A 74 -12.79 16.63 24.62
N GLN A 75 -13.79 17.51 24.64
CA GLN A 75 -13.66 18.83 25.24
C GLN A 75 -13.85 18.76 26.76
N VAL A 76 -12.94 19.36 27.51
CA VAL A 76 -12.90 19.34 28.99
C VAL A 76 -12.63 20.73 29.53
N THR A 77 -13.01 20.99 30.78
CA THR A 77 -12.85 22.30 31.44
C THR A 77 -11.60 22.37 32.31
N GLU A 78 -11.15 21.21 32.80
CA GLU A 78 -10.04 21.08 33.72
C GLU A 78 -8.70 21.30 33.01
N ARG A 79 -7.73 21.82 33.76
CA ARG A 79 -6.35 21.96 33.31
C ARG A 79 -5.64 20.60 33.13
N VAL A 80 -5.94 19.66 34.02
CA VAL A 80 -5.37 18.30 34.01
C VAL A 80 -6.51 17.31 34.02
N VAL A 81 -6.50 16.38 33.07
CA VAL A 81 -7.49 15.31 32.97
C VAL A 81 -6.85 13.97 33.21
N TRP A 82 -7.64 12.99 33.65
CA TRP A 82 -7.18 11.62 33.79
C TRP A 82 -7.88 10.71 32.78
N CYS A 83 -7.16 9.68 32.35
CA CYS A 83 -7.65 8.66 31.43
C CYS A 83 -7.22 7.29 31.92
N ASP A 84 -8.14 6.33 31.91
CA ASP A 84 -7.93 4.92 32.27
C ASP A 84 -8.41 3.97 31.18
N GLY A 85 -8.83 4.48 30.02
CA GLY A 85 -9.41 3.70 28.94
C GLY A 85 -10.91 3.39 29.06
N GLY A 86 -11.58 3.85 30.14
CA GLY A 86 -13.04 3.85 30.27
C GLY A 86 -13.67 2.65 30.98
N SER A 87 -12.95 1.55 31.18
CA SER A 87 -13.45 0.30 31.79
C SER A 87 -12.76 -0.04 33.11
N GLY A 88 -12.18 0.95 33.80
CA GLY A 88 -11.50 0.76 35.08
C GLY A 88 -10.30 -0.19 34.93
N PRO A 89 -10.30 -1.39 35.57
CA PRO A 89 -9.17 -2.32 35.50
C PRO A 89 -8.96 -2.98 34.14
N GLU A 90 -9.96 -2.99 33.25
CA GLU A 90 -9.84 -3.57 31.91
C GLU A 90 -9.21 -2.62 30.89
N GLY A 91 -9.03 -1.35 31.27
CA GLY A 91 -8.37 -0.36 30.44
C GLY A 91 -6.86 -0.33 30.66
N HIS A 92 -6.27 0.86 30.55
CA HIS A 92 -4.85 1.06 30.84
C HIS A 92 -4.66 1.69 32.23
N PRO A 93 -3.43 1.65 32.80
CA PRO A 93 -3.14 2.35 34.04
C PRO A 93 -3.56 3.82 33.95
N ARG A 94 -4.19 4.33 35.01
CA ARG A 94 -4.63 5.71 35.06
C ARG A 94 -3.45 6.65 34.84
N VAL A 95 -3.55 7.51 33.83
CA VAL A 95 -2.59 8.58 33.57
C VAL A 95 -3.23 9.94 33.63
N PHE A 96 -2.41 10.95 33.92
CA PHE A 96 -2.81 12.35 33.94
C PHE A 96 -2.21 13.07 32.72
N ILE A 97 -3.04 13.81 32.01
CA ILE A 97 -2.71 14.51 30.76
C ILE A 97 -2.83 16.01 31.04
N ASN A 98 -1.77 16.76 30.73
CA ASN A 98 -1.72 18.19 30.94
C ASN A 98 -2.22 18.94 29.70
N LEU A 99 -3.18 19.87 29.88
CA LEU A 99 -3.82 20.64 28.81
C LEU A 99 -3.43 22.13 28.84
N ASP A 100 -2.23 22.44 29.35
CA ASP A 100 -1.72 23.82 29.47
C ASP A 100 -1.50 24.50 28.12
N LYS A 101 -1.10 23.73 27.10
CA LYS A 101 -0.88 24.26 25.76
C LYS A 101 -2.19 24.18 24.95
N PRO A 102 -2.46 25.14 24.06
CA PRO A 102 -3.62 25.03 23.16
C PRO A 102 -3.45 23.84 22.22
N GLY A 103 -4.57 23.19 21.86
CA GLY A 103 -4.64 22.09 20.90
C GLY A 103 -5.03 20.74 21.50
N ASP A 104 -4.91 19.70 20.66
CA ASP A 104 -5.23 18.32 20.99
C ASP A 104 -4.10 17.67 21.80
N HIS A 105 -4.42 17.16 22.99
CA HIS A 105 -3.50 16.34 23.79
C HIS A 105 -3.97 14.89 23.81
N SER A 106 -3.13 14.01 23.29
CA SER A 106 -3.46 12.58 23.18
C SER A 106 -3.05 11.79 24.42
N CYS A 107 -3.88 10.83 24.80
CA CYS A 107 -3.49 9.78 25.75
C CYS A 107 -2.47 8.85 25.07
N GLY A 108 -1.35 8.57 25.75
CA GLY A 108 -0.30 7.67 25.24
C GLY A 108 -0.70 6.19 25.14
N TYR A 109 -1.86 5.80 25.68
CA TYR A 109 -2.37 4.43 25.62
C TYR A 109 -3.50 4.31 24.59
N CYS A 110 -4.68 4.86 24.89
CA CYS A 110 -5.84 4.73 24.00
C CYS A 110 -5.77 5.62 22.74
N GLY A 111 -4.87 6.60 22.69
CA GLY A 111 -4.83 7.58 21.59
C GLY A 111 -5.97 8.59 21.59
N LEU A 112 -6.90 8.52 22.56
CA LEU A 112 -7.98 9.50 22.71
C LEU A 112 -7.42 10.89 22.95
N ARG A 113 -8.06 11.89 22.34
CA ARG A 113 -7.61 13.28 22.35
C ARG A 113 -8.47 14.10 23.29
N PHE A 114 -7.84 15.03 24.00
CA PHE A 114 -8.49 15.94 24.94
C PHE A 114 -8.13 17.38 24.60
N VAL A 115 -9.12 18.28 24.64
CA VAL A 115 -8.95 19.71 24.36
C VAL A 115 -9.58 20.49 25.50
N LYS A 116 -8.82 21.43 26.06
CA LYS A 116 -9.36 22.34 27.07
C LYS A 116 -10.26 23.38 26.39
N LYS A 117 -11.50 23.53 26.87
CA LYS A 117 -12.37 24.63 26.45
C LYS A 117 -11.79 25.95 26.92
N ASP A 118 -11.73 26.94 26.03
CA ASP A 118 -11.38 28.30 26.42
C ASP A 118 -12.49 28.84 27.32
N GLY A 119 -12.13 29.09 28.58
CA GLY A 119 -13.01 29.74 29.55
C GLY A 119 -12.94 31.24 29.36
N HIS A 120 -14.06 31.87 29.01
CA HIS A 120 -14.28 33.29 29.19
C HIS A 120 -14.44 33.64 30.67
#